data_AF-A0A6P2C4E2-F1
#
_entry.id   AF-A0A6P2C4E2-F1
#
_cell.length_a   1.000
_cell.length_b   1.000
_cell.length_c   1.000
_cell.angle_alpha   90.00
_cell.angle_beta   90.00
_cell.angle_gamma   90.00
#
_symmetry.space_group_name_H-M   'P 1'
#
loop_
_entity.id
_entity.type
_entity.pdbx_description
1 polymer ?
#
loop_
_entity_poly.entity_id
_entity_poly.type
_entity_poly.pdbx_seq_one_letter_code
_entity_poly.pdbx_strand_id
1 'polypeptide(L)'
;MTPADDGTAVPAGGPADADAAAEAVSRLRAAQLLLWYPRPWRDRYGEEFTELLVSDIAERPRSLGRTLDVAKGGLLARLAGAGLTGAAPAVPPGDPAAARGRHVAASLGTLGAASAVFLIVGAAQWSQLLIGWVWVARRQQPGAAVPLLAADRNATLGTSAAIIALLALGVFAALPVLVTVAARLAGPGTAAQRIRLAVPAVTLVAALTALVIGGRSLENNWIGTGGLHSPVPGGLAAFIWAVTLFVSAYWAHPGVLSAFPGAELAWMELSPLLLAVAVASAVILVRRTGLSPRLARFEARLGLACCIVMTAFLALCAAWLTADGPLAGGTALFHAGWVNVASTVILSLTLTTAVAASRTARRTLASPRR
;
A
#
# COMPACT_ATOMS: atom_id res chain seq x y z
N MET A 1 57.95 18.91 50.76
CA MET A 1 57.60 18.18 49.51
C MET A 1 56.09 18.21 49.43
N THR A 2 55.58 19.29 48.86
CA THR A 2 54.15 19.64 48.82
C THR A 2 53.77 19.63 47.34
N PRO A 3 52.73 18.90 46.91
CA PRO A 3 52.39 18.81 45.51
C PRO A 3 51.83 20.15 45.04
N ALA A 4 52.35 20.61 43.91
CA ALA A 4 51.86 21.80 43.22
C ALA A 4 50.41 21.56 42.78
N ASP A 5 49.57 22.50 43.19
CA ASP A 5 48.19 22.64 42.74
C ASP A 5 48.21 23.19 41.31
N ASP A 6 48.23 22.29 40.32
CA ASP A 6 48.10 22.64 38.90
C ASP A 6 46.66 23.09 38.64
N GLY A 7 46.42 24.38 38.91
CA GLY A 7 45.24 25.14 38.53
C GLY A 7 45.07 25.15 37.02
N THR A 8 44.50 24.06 36.49
CA THR A 8 43.98 23.98 35.13
C THR A 8 42.74 24.85 35.06
N ALA A 9 42.94 26.13 34.74
CA ALA A 9 41.88 27.06 34.38
C ALA A 9 41.08 26.45 33.23
N VAL A 10 39.88 25.96 33.53
CA VAL A 10 38.89 25.58 32.52
C VAL A 10 38.66 26.83 31.67
N PRO A 11 38.98 26.83 30.37
CA PRO A 11 38.73 27.99 29.53
C PRO A 11 37.22 28.21 29.50
N ALA A 12 36.78 29.33 30.07
CA ALA A 12 35.41 29.77 29.96
C ALA A 12 35.14 30.05 28.49
N GLY A 13 34.38 29.17 27.83
CA GLY A 13 34.00 29.32 26.42
C GLY A 13 33.46 30.72 26.17
N GLY A 14 34.03 31.40 25.18
CA GLY A 14 33.68 32.78 24.89
C GLY A 14 32.26 32.88 24.31
N PRO A 15 31.67 34.09 24.27
CA PRO A 15 30.37 34.32 23.62
C PRO A 15 30.33 33.82 22.16
N ALA A 16 31.47 33.84 21.45
CA ALA A 16 31.59 33.28 20.11
C ALA A 16 31.38 31.75 20.06
N ASP A 17 31.79 31.02 21.10
CA ASP A 17 31.59 29.57 21.18
C ASP A 17 30.13 29.23 21.46
N ALA A 18 29.44 30.07 22.24
CA ALA A 18 28.01 29.95 22.52
C ALA A 18 27.16 30.21 21.27
N ASP A 19 27.51 31.22 20.47
CA ASP A 19 26.81 31.56 19.22
C ASP A 19 27.01 30.45 18.17
N ALA A 20 28.24 29.94 18.00
CA ALA A 20 28.53 28.82 17.12
C ALA A 20 27.76 27.55 17.52
N ALA A 21 27.66 27.27 18.83
CA ALA A 21 26.88 26.15 19.34
C ALA A 21 25.37 26.32 19.08
N ALA A 22 24.83 27.53 19.27
CA ALA A 22 23.42 27.84 19.00
C ALA A 22 23.08 27.72 17.51
N GLU A 23 23.98 28.16 16.63
CA GLU A 23 23.84 28.00 15.18
C GLU A 23 23.87 26.52 14.79
N ALA A 24 24.81 25.73 15.34
CA ALA A 24 24.89 24.29 15.08
C ALA A 24 23.61 23.54 15.49
N VAL A 25 23.04 23.87 16.65
CA VAL A 25 21.75 23.31 17.11
C VAL A 25 20.61 23.70 16.14
N SER A 26 20.60 24.94 15.66
CA SER A 26 19.60 25.44 14.71
C SER A 26 19.69 24.71 13.36
N ARG A 27 20.91 24.50 12.84
CA ARG A 27 21.18 23.72 11.63
C ARG A 27 20.73 22.26 11.75
N LEU A 28 21.06 21.59 12.86
CA LEU A 28 20.62 20.21 13.12
C LEU A 28 19.09 20.10 13.11
N ARG A 29 18.41 21.06 13.74
CA ARG A 29 16.94 21.08 13.78
C ARG A 29 16.33 21.37 12.42
N ALA A 30 16.89 22.29 11.65
CA ALA A 30 16.47 22.55 10.27
C ALA A 30 16.60 21.29 9.40
N ALA A 31 17.71 20.56 9.53
CA ALA A 31 17.93 19.29 8.82
C ALA A 31 16.90 18.22 9.18
N GLN A 32 16.51 18.10 10.46
CA GLN A 32 15.45 17.18 10.89
C GLN A 32 14.09 17.58 10.30
N LEU A 33 13.75 18.86 10.30
CA LEU A 33 12.51 19.37 9.72
C LEU A 33 12.45 19.13 8.20
N LEU A 34 13.58 19.20 7.51
CA LEU A 34 13.64 18.90 6.09
C LEU A 34 13.29 17.45 5.75
N LEU A 35 13.43 16.50 6.67
CA LEU A 35 13.10 15.09 6.41
C LEU A 35 11.65 14.86 5.99
N TRP A 36 10.75 15.80 6.32
CA TRP A 36 9.36 15.80 5.84
C TRP A 36 9.26 15.92 4.31
N TYR A 37 10.19 16.61 3.65
CA TYR A 37 10.22 16.74 2.19
C TYR A 37 10.85 15.51 1.51
N PRO A 38 10.47 15.16 0.26
CA PRO A 38 11.10 14.06 -0.47
C PRO A 38 12.53 14.41 -0.91
N ARG A 39 13.43 13.40 -1.03
CA ARG A 39 14.84 13.60 -1.41
C ARG A 39 15.03 14.52 -2.63
N PRO A 40 14.37 14.29 -3.78
CA PRO A 40 14.56 15.15 -4.96
C PRO A 40 14.19 16.62 -4.73
N TRP A 41 13.29 16.91 -3.78
CA TRP A 41 12.96 18.28 -3.40
C TRP A 41 14.09 18.88 -2.55
N ARG A 42 14.60 18.12 -1.58
CA ARG A 42 15.71 18.54 -0.71
C ARG A 42 17.00 18.76 -1.49
N ASP A 43 17.29 17.88 -2.43
CA ASP A 43 18.50 18.00 -3.27
C ASP A 43 18.47 19.28 -4.13
N ARG A 44 17.29 19.87 -4.35
CA ARG A 44 17.10 21.05 -5.20
C ARG A 44 16.90 22.35 -4.44
N TYR A 45 16.08 22.33 -3.39
CA TYR A 45 15.68 23.53 -2.63
C TYR A 45 16.09 23.45 -1.16
N GLY A 46 16.68 22.32 -0.74
CA GLY A 46 16.96 22.06 0.65
C GLY A 46 18.00 23.00 1.22
N GLU A 47 19.02 23.40 0.46
CA GLU A 47 20.04 24.34 0.91
C GLU A 47 19.43 25.73 1.19
N GLU A 48 18.79 26.35 0.20
CA GLU A 48 18.11 27.64 0.35
C GLU A 48 17.05 27.62 1.48
N PHE A 49 16.26 26.55 1.57
CA PHE A 49 15.26 26.42 2.62
C PHE A 49 15.86 26.15 4.00
N THR A 50 17.03 25.50 4.08
CA THR A 50 17.77 25.31 5.33
C THR A 50 18.21 26.65 5.87
N GLU A 51 18.80 27.51 5.05
CA GLU A 51 19.27 28.84 5.49
C GLU A 51 18.11 29.69 6.03
N LEU A 52 16.96 29.68 5.33
CA LEU A 52 15.75 30.34 5.81
C LEU A 52 15.24 29.76 7.14
N LEU A 53 15.29 28.43 7.30
CA LEU A 53 14.90 27.77 8.56
C LEU A 53 15.86 28.06 9.70
N VAL A 54 17.17 28.12 9.44
CA VAL A 54 18.19 28.42 10.46
C VAL A 54 18.00 29.84 10.98
N SER A 55 17.84 30.82 10.08
CA SER A 55 17.54 32.20 10.44
C SER A 55 16.25 32.29 11.27
N ASP A 56 15.16 31.63 10.84
CA ASP A 56 13.90 31.67 11.59
C ASP A 56 13.96 30.90 12.93
N ILE A 57 14.79 29.86 13.05
CA ILE A 57 15.01 29.14 14.32
C ILE A 57 15.82 30.01 15.28
N ALA A 58 16.81 30.76 14.79
CA ALA A 58 17.58 31.69 15.61
C ALA A 58 16.69 32.79 16.18
N GLU A 59 15.79 33.36 15.37
CA GLU A 59 14.83 34.38 15.83
C GLU A 59 13.74 33.80 16.74
N ARG A 60 13.22 32.62 16.39
CA ARG A 60 12.11 31.96 17.11
C ARG A 60 12.50 30.52 17.44
N PRO A 61 13.21 30.28 18.57
CA PRO A 61 13.74 28.96 18.89
C PRO A 61 12.68 27.87 18.97
N ARG A 62 11.47 28.18 19.45
CA ARG A 62 10.37 27.21 19.57
C ARG A 62 9.09 27.75 18.93
N SER A 63 8.74 27.19 17.77
CA SER A 63 7.47 27.49 17.08
C SER A 63 6.83 26.19 16.60
N LEU A 64 5.69 25.82 17.20
CA LEU A 64 4.90 24.67 16.75
C LEU A 64 4.29 24.92 15.37
N GLY A 65 3.86 26.16 15.10
CA GLY A 65 3.33 26.57 13.80
C GLY A 65 4.32 26.28 12.67
N ARG A 66 5.59 26.69 12.82
CA ARG A 66 6.65 26.37 11.84
C ARG A 66 6.78 24.87 11.62
N THR A 67 6.87 24.09 12.69
CA THR A 67 7.03 22.62 12.58
C THR A 67 5.85 22.01 11.81
N LEU A 68 4.62 22.43 12.12
CA LEU A 68 3.41 21.96 11.46
C LEU A 68 3.35 22.39 9.98
N ASP A 69 3.74 23.63 9.67
CA ASP A 69 3.76 24.13 8.29
C ASP A 69 4.81 23.41 7.44
N VAL A 70 6.01 23.16 7.98
CA VAL A 70 7.04 22.37 7.32
C VAL A 70 6.59 20.93 7.12
N ALA A 71 6.00 20.31 8.15
CA ALA A 71 5.48 18.95 8.05
C ALA A 71 4.36 18.84 7.00
N LYS A 72 3.42 19.81 6.99
CA LYS A 72 2.34 19.91 6.01
C LYS A 72 2.87 20.11 4.59
N GLY A 73 3.82 21.01 4.39
CA GLY A 73 4.46 21.26 3.09
C GLY A 73 5.20 20.03 2.57
N GLY A 74 5.97 19.36 3.43
CA GLY A 74 6.67 18.12 3.10
C GLY A 74 5.72 16.97 2.77
N LEU A 75 4.64 16.81 3.54
CA LEU A 75 3.60 15.82 3.28
C LEU A 75 2.91 16.09 1.93
N LEU A 76 2.52 17.34 1.65
CA LEU A 76 1.93 17.72 0.36
C LEU A 76 2.87 17.45 -0.81
N ALA A 77 4.17 17.72 -0.65
CA ALA A 77 5.19 17.41 -1.66
C ALA A 77 5.33 15.90 -1.91
N ARG A 78 5.25 15.07 -0.86
CA ARG A 78 5.23 13.61 -0.99
C ARG A 78 3.97 13.10 -1.67
N LEU A 79 2.80 13.65 -1.30
CA LEU A 79 1.51 13.34 -1.93
C LEU A 79 1.50 13.76 -3.41
N ALA A 80 2.12 14.89 -3.76
CA ALA A 80 2.32 15.32 -5.16
C ALA A 80 3.22 14.34 -5.92
N GLY A 81 4.33 13.90 -5.31
CA GLY A 81 5.21 12.87 -5.87
C GLY A 81 4.52 11.51 -6.06
N ALA A 82 3.51 11.21 -5.23
CA ALA A 82 2.64 10.05 -5.38
C ALA A 82 1.48 10.27 -6.36
N GLY A 83 1.31 11.46 -6.94
CA GLY A 83 0.20 11.76 -7.86
C GLY A 83 -1.17 11.81 -7.15
N LEU A 84 -1.19 12.15 -5.86
CA LEU A 84 -2.41 12.31 -5.08
C LEU A 84 -2.89 13.77 -5.05
N THR A 85 -2.05 14.73 -5.44
CA THR A 85 -2.43 16.16 -5.49
C THR A 85 -2.42 16.67 -6.93
N GLY A 86 -3.12 17.77 -7.20
CA GLY A 86 -3.08 18.42 -8.50
C GLY A 86 -1.82 19.27 -8.73
N ALA A 87 -0.96 19.39 -7.72
CA ALA A 87 0.29 20.14 -7.83
C ALA A 87 1.31 19.30 -8.59
N ALA A 88 1.88 19.87 -9.66
CA ALA A 88 2.98 19.21 -10.35
C ALA A 88 4.14 19.01 -9.35
N PRO A 89 4.82 17.85 -9.37
CA PRO A 89 6.07 17.71 -8.64
C PRO A 89 7.02 18.83 -9.09
N ALA A 90 7.92 19.25 -8.21
CA ALA A 90 8.93 20.25 -8.53
C ALA A 90 9.95 19.69 -9.54
N VAL A 91 9.53 19.55 -10.79
CA VAL A 91 10.31 19.06 -11.92
C VAL A 91 11.23 20.19 -12.40
N PRO A 92 12.45 19.92 -12.88
CA PRO A 92 13.30 20.93 -13.54
C PRO A 92 12.56 21.66 -14.67
N PRO A 93 12.97 22.91 -15.02
CA PRO A 93 12.50 23.53 -16.25
C PRO A 93 12.81 22.56 -17.41
N GLY A 94 11.78 22.17 -18.15
CA GLY A 94 11.87 21.12 -19.15
C GLY A 94 10.52 20.88 -19.81
N ASP A 95 10.42 19.86 -20.65
CA ASP A 95 9.19 19.58 -21.41
C ASP A 95 7.96 19.39 -20.49
N PRO A 96 6.98 20.32 -20.52
CA PRO A 96 5.79 20.24 -19.68
C PRO A 96 4.94 19.01 -20.02
N ALA A 97 5.03 18.46 -21.23
CA ALA A 97 4.36 17.22 -21.59
C ALA A 97 4.96 16.01 -20.88
N ALA A 98 6.29 15.94 -20.77
CA ALA A 98 6.99 14.89 -20.04
C ALA A 98 6.70 14.96 -18.52
N ALA A 99 6.63 16.17 -17.94
CA ALA A 99 6.24 16.35 -16.54
C ALA A 99 4.81 15.85 -16.28
N ARG A 100 3.87 16.19 -17.18
CA ARG A 100 2.49 15.72 -17.13
C ARG A 100 2.41 14.19 -17.23
N GLY A 101 3.14 13.59 -18.16
CA GLY A 101 3.21 12.13 -18.32
C GLY A 101 3.69 11.42 -17.06
N ARG A 102 4.74 11.95 -16.40
CA ARG A 102 5.22 11.42 -15.11
C ARG A 102 4.19 11.55 -14.00
N HIS A 103 3.47 12.68 -13.93
CA HIS A 103 2.44 12.89 -12.93
C HIS A 103 1.26 11.91 -13.10
N VAL A 104 0.82 11.69 -14.34
CA VAL A 104 -0.20 10.68 -14.66
C VAL A 104 0.28 9.28 -14.28
N ALA A 105 1.51 8.92 -14.64
CA ALA A 105 2.06 7.61 -14.29
C ALA A 105 2.23 7.41 -12.77
N ALA A 106 2.57 8.47 -12.03
CA ALA A 106 2.60 8.45 -10.58
C ALA A 106 1.21 8.20 -9.98
N SER A 107 0.20 8.93 -10.49
CA SER A 107 -1.21 8.78 -10.08
C SER A 107 -1.74 7.38 -10.37
N LEU A 108 -1.49 6.85 -11.58
CA LEU A 108 -1.88 5.49 -11.96
C LEU A 108 -1.15 4.43 -11.13
N GLY A 109 0.14 4.65 -10.83
CA GLY A 109 0.89 3.79 -9.92
C GLY A 109 0.28 3.76 -8.51
N THR A 110 -0.12 4.91 -7.96
CA THR A 110 -0.75 4.98 -6.64
C THR A 110 -2.15 4.38 -6.63
N LEU A 111 -2.94 4.58 -7.68
CA LEU A 111 -4.22 3.90 -7.90
C LEU A 111 -4.02 2.37 -7.93
N GLY A 112 -3.03 1.88 -8.68
CA GLY A 112 -2.70 0.46 -8.77
C GLY A 112 -2.26 -0.12 -7.42
N ALA A 113 -1.40 0.59 -6.68
CA ALA A 113 -0.98 0.20 -5.34
C ALA A 113 -2.15 0.14 -4.36
N ALA A 114 -2.99 1.18 -4.32
CA ALA A 114 -4.16 1.22 -3.45
C ALA A 114 -5.17 0.11 -3.81
N SER A 115 -5.40 -0.14 -5.09
CA SER A 115 -6.27 -1.23 -5.57
C SER A 115 -5.71 -2.61 -5.20
N ALA A 116 -4.39 -2.79 -5.26
CA ALA A 116 -3.75 -4.04 -4.87
C ALA A 116 -3.86 -4.30 -3.36
N VAL A 117 -3.61 -3.29 -2.52
CA VAL A 117 -3.80 -3.42 -1.07
C VAL A 117 -5.26 -3.70 -0.74
N PHE A 118 -6.20 -2.99 -1.39
CA PHE A 118 -7.62 -3.28 -1.25
C PHE A 118 -7.93 -4.73 -1.63
N LEU A 119 -7.41 -5.23 -2.76
CA LEU A 119 -7.65 -6.59 -3.19
C LEU A 119 -7.02 -7.61 -2.23
N ILE A 120 -5.83 -7.36 -1.68
CA ILE A 120 -5.19 -8.25 -0.70
C ILE A 120 -6.07 -8.39 0.55
N VAL A 121 -6.49 -7.26 1.14
CA VAL A 121 -7.31 -7.26 2.35
C VAL A 121 -8.73 -7.76 2.07
N GLY A 122 -9.30 -7.37 0.94
CA GLY A 122 -10.63 -7.77 0.50
C GLY A 122 -10.69 -9.25 0.17
N ALA A 123 -9.67 -9.80 -0.49
CA ALA A 123 -9.55 -11.23 -0.77
C ALA A 123 -9.37 -12.04 0.53
N ALA A 124 -8.65 -11.52 1.52
CA ALA A 124 -8.57 -12.14 2.84
C ALA A 124 -9.97 -12.25 3.47
N GLN A 125 -10.73 -11.14 3.52
CA GLN A 125 -12.07 -11.11 4.10
C GLN A 125 -13.07 -11.97 3.29
N TRP A 126 -13.01 -11.91 1.96
CA TRP A 126 -13.79 -12.76 1.06
C TRP A 126 -13.49 -14.24 1.27
N SER A 127 -12.22 -14.62 1.44
CA SER A 127 -11.85 -16.01 1.68
C SER A 127 -12.44 -16.53 2.98
N GLN A 128 -12.45 -15.73 4.04
CA GLN A 128 -13.07 -16.07 5.32
C GLN A 128 -14.59 -16.27 5.20
N LEU A 129 -15.28 -15.35 4.50
CA LEU A 129 -16.72 -15.46 4.23
C LEU A 129 -17.04 -16.75 3.47
N LEU A 130 -16.29 -17.04 2.40
CA LEU A 130 -16.53 -18.20 1.56
C LEU A 130 -16.20 -19.50 2.30
N ILE A 131 -15.11 -19.55 3.06
CA ILE A 131 -14.77 -20.70 3.92
C ILE A 131 -15.87 -20.91 4.95
N GLY A 132 -16.32 -19.86 5.65
CA GLY A 132 -17.40 -19.90 6.62
C GLY A 132 -18.72 -20.42 6.03
N TRP A 133 -19.10 -19.94 4.84
CA TRP A 133 -20.28 -20.45 4.12
C TRP A 133 -20.16 -21.95 3.91
N VAL A 134 -19.04 -22.43 3.36
CA VAL A 134 -18.92 -23.87 3.04
C VAL A 134 -18.92 -24.74 4.30
N TRP A 135 -18.34 -24.25 5.40
CA TRP A 135 -18.43 -24.92 6.71
C TRP A 135 -19.88 -25.07 7.18
N VAL A 136 -20.69 -24.01 7.05
CA VAL A 136 -22.13 -24.04 7.39
C VAL A 136 -22.89 -25.01 6.49
N ALA A 137 -22.58 -25.04 5.19
CA ALA A 137 -23.21 -25.97 4.25
C ALA A 137 -22.89 -27.44 4.56
N ARG A 138 -21.66 -27.76 4.99
CA ARG A 138 -21.23 -29.15 5.27
C ARG A 138 -21.67 -29.68 6.63
N ARG A 139 -21.82 -28.82 7.66
CA ARG A 139 -22.32 -29.25 8.97
C ARG A 139 -23.81 -29.61 8.98
N GLN A 140 -24.52 -29.36 7.87
CA GLN A 140 -25.94 -29.69 7.76
C GLN A 140 -26.15 -31.19 7.69
N GLN A 141 -27.07 -31.69 8.51
CA GLN A 141 -27.67 -32.99 8.32
C GLN A 141 -28.59 -32.95 7.08
N PRO A 142 -28.65 -34.01 6.26
CA PRO A 142 -29.57 -34.06 5.12
C PRO A 142 -31.02 -33.79 5.57
N GLY A 143 -31.65 -32.74 5.04
CA GLY A 143 -33.07 -32.40 5.28
C GLY A 143 -33.35 -31.25 6.25
N ALA A 144 -32.35 -30.68 6.93
CA ALA A 144 -32.54 -29.49 7.76
C ALA A 144 -32.43 -28.20 6.94
N ALA A 145 -33.42 -27.31 7.02
CA ALA A 145 -33.37 -26.01 6.36
C ALA A 145 -32.30 -25.12 7.00
N VAL A 146 -31.41 -24.61 6.15
CA VAL A 146 -30.49 -23.49 6.34
C VAL A 146 -31.10 -22.13 6.69
N PRO A 147 -31.25 -21.60 7.93
CA PRO A 147 -31.38 -20.16 8.07
C PRO A 147 -29.99 -19.53 7.84
N LEU A 148 -29.48 -19.60 6.61
CA LEU A 148 -28.40 -18.70 6.18
C LEU A 148 -29.03 -17.32 6.20
N LEU A 149 -28.53 -16.44 7.06
CA LEU A 149 -29.00 -15.07 7.09
C LEU A 149 -28.86 -14.51 5.67
N ALA A 150 -29.90 -13.85 5.17
CA ALA A 150 -29.88 -13.28 3.82
C ALA A 150 -28.65 -12.36 3.62
N ALA A 151 -28.16 -11.76 4.72
CA ALA A 151 -26.93 -11.01 4.79
C ALA A 151 -25.69 -11.81 4.38
N ASP A 152 -25.40 -12.96 5.00
CA ASP A 152 -24.26 -13.83 4.68
C ASP A 152 -24.25 -14.26 3.20
N ARG A 153 -25.44 -14.63 2.72
CA ARG A 153 -25.63 -15.06 1.33
C ARG A 153 -25.31 -13.94 0.35
N ASN A 154 -25.89 -12.77 0.58
CA ASN A 154 -25.71 -11.61 -0.28
C ASN A 154 -24.26 -11.10 -0.22
N ALA A 155 -23.65 -11.09 0.97
CA ALA A 155 -22.28 -10.68 1.19
C ALA A 155 -21.31 -11.58 0.42
N THR A 156 -21.41 -12.90 0.57
CA THR A 156 -20.49 -13.83 -0.10
C THR A 156 -20.67 -13.84 -1.61
N LEU A 157 -21.90 -13.87 -2.14
CA LEU A 157 -22.13 -13.82 -3.60
C LEU A 157 -21.69 -12.49 -4.19
N GLY A 158 -22.07 -11.38 -3.54
CA GLY A 158 -21.72 -10.04 -3.99
C GLY A 158 -20.22 -9.77 -3.96
N THR A 159 -19.54 -10.16 -2.87
CA THR A 159 -18.08 -10.01 -2.76
C THR A 159 -17.35 -10.92 -3.74
N SER A 160 -17.86 -12.13 -4.01
CA SER A 160 -17.30 -13.00 -5.06
C SER A 160 -17.40 -12.36 -6.45
N ALA A 161 -18.56 -11.82 -6.81
CA ALA A 161 -18.74 -11.11 -8.08
C ALA A 161 -17.80 -9.90 -8.19
N ALA A 162 -17.66 -9.14 -7.09
CA ALA A 162 -16.76 -7.99 -7.04
C ALA A 162 -15.27 -8.41 -7.15
N ILE A 163 -14.83 -9.49 -6.51
CA ILE A 163 -13.46 -10.01 -6.65
C ILE A 163 -13.20 -10.43 -8.10
N ILE A 164 -14.12 -11.16 -8.74
CA ILE A 164 -14.00 -11.55 -10.15
C ILE A 164 -13.89 -10.31 -11.04
N ALA A 165 -14.73 -9.31 -10.81
CA ALA A 165 -14.69 -8.05 -11.56
C ALA A 165 -13.37 -7.29 -11.36
N LEU A 166 -12.85 -7.21 -10.12
CA LEU A 166 -11.55 -6.59 -9.82
C LEU A 166 -10.39 -7.32 -10.49
N LEU A 167 -10.41 -8.66 -10.48
CA LEU A 167 -9.39 -9.47 -11.17
C LEU A 167 -9.43 -9.25 -12.68
N ALA A 168 -10.62 -9.26 -13.29
CA ALA A 168 -10.79 -8.98 -14.71
C ALA A 168 -10.28 -7.58 -15.07
N LEU A 169 -10.65 -6.55 -14.31
CA LEU A 169 -10.15 -5.19 -14.48
C LEU A 169 -8.62 -5.10 -14.32
N GLY A 170 -8.06 -5.83 -13.34
CA GLY A 170 -6.61 -5.93 -13.14
C GLY A 170 -5.89 -6.54 -14.33
N VAL A 171 -6.44 -7.61 -14.93
CA VAL A 171 -5.89 -8.23 -16.15
C VAL A 171 -5.96 -7.25 -17.33
N PHE A 172 -7.10 -6.58 -17.53
CA PHE A 172 -7.25 -5.60 -18.61
C PHE A 172 -6.33 -4.39 -18.46
N ALA A 173 -6.02 -3.98 -17.23
CA ALA A 173 -5.03 -2.92 -16.94
C ALA A 173 -3.58 -3.41 -17.12
N ALA A 174 -3.28 -4.62 -16.69
CA ALA A 174 -1.92 -5.16 -16.75
C ALA A 174 -1.49 -5.48 -18.19
N LEU A 175 -2.37 -6.09 -19.00
CA LEU A 175 -2.00 -6.64 -20.31
C LEU A 175 -1.38 -5.60 -21.25
N PRO A 176 -1.98 -4.42 -21.50
CA PRO A 176 -1.38 -3.43 -22.39
C PRO A 176 -0.05 -2.86 -21.86
N VAL A 177 0.07 -2.73 -20.54
CA VAL A 177 1.31 -2.26 -19.89
C VAL A 177 2.42 -3.30 -20.08
N LEU A 178 2.12 -4.58 -19.85
CA LEU A 178 3.07 -5.68 -20.01
C LEU A 178 3.51 -5.86 -21.47
N VAL A 179 2.57 -5.74 -22.42
CA VAL A 179 2.91 -5.72 -23.86
C VAL A 179 3.86 -4.57 -24.18
N THR A 180 3.61 -3.38 -23.61
CA THR A 180 4.50 -2.23 -23.80
C THR A 180 5.88 -2.46 -23.17
N VAL A 181 5.95 -3.07 -21.97
CA VAL A 181 7.20 -3.44 -21.32
C VAL A 181 7.98 -4.45 -22.17
N ALA A 182 7.33 -5.51 -22.64
CA ALA A 182 7.94 -6.54 -23.49
C ALA A 182 8.48 -5.95 -24.79
N ALA A 183 7.69 -5.10 -25.47
CA ALA A 183 8.11 -4.42 -26.69
C ALA A 183 9.33 -3.51 -26.45
N ARG A 184 9.43 -2.86 -25.29
CA ARG A 184 10.59 -2.02 -24.92
C ARG A 184 11.84 -2.83 -24.56
N LEU A 185 11.66 -4.01 -23.97
CA LEU A 185 12.76 -4.92 -23.67
C LEU A 185 13.34 -5.56 -24.94
N ALA A 186 12.47 -5.89 -25.91
CA ALA A 186 12.86 -6.47 -27.19
C ALA A 186 13.36 -5.42 -28.20
N GLY A 187 12.82 -4.19 -28.16
CA GLY A 187 13.13 -3.13 -29.11
C GLY A 187 14.51 -2.48 -28.94
N PRO A 188 14.95 -1.66 -29.91
CA PRO A 188 16.22 -0.95 -29.85
C PRO A 188 16.22 0.04 -28.67
N GLY A 189 17.29 0.03 -27.87
CA GLY A 189 17.43 0.88 -26.70
C GLY A 189 18.76 0.67 -26.00
N THR A 190 19.15 1.60 -25.13
CA THR A 190 20.39 1.46 -24.37
C THR A 190 20.30 0.32 -23.35
N ALA A 191 21.42 -0.36 -23.08
CA ALA A 191 21.48 -1.42 -22.07
C ALA A 191 20.96 -0.92 -20.70
N ALA A 192 21.30 0.31 -20.33
CA ALA A 192 20.82 0.95 -19.11
C ALA A 192 19.28 1.07 -19.06
N GLN A 193 18.63 1.44 -20.17
CA GLN A 193 17.17 1.52 -20.22
C GLN A 193 16.52 0.14 -20.09
N ARG A 194 17.09 -0.88 -20.75
CA ARG A 194 16.58 -2.26 -20.65
C ARG A 194 16.71 -2.80 -19.23
N ILE A 195 17.88 -2.67 -18.60
CA ILE A 195 18.10 -3.08 -17.21
C ILE A 195 17.09 -2.41 -16.27
N ARG A 196 16.83 -1.11 -16.48
CA ARG A 196 15.89 -0.33 -15.66
C ARG A 196 14.44 -0.84 -15.71
N LEU A 197 14.04 -1.53 -16.78
CA LEU A 197 12.73 -2.20 -16.91
C LEU A 197 12.79 -3.69 -16.57
N ALA A 198 13.89 -4.37 -16.90
CA ALA A 198 14.07 -5.80 -16.69
C ALA A 198 14.11 -6.16 -15.21
N VAL A 199 14.83 -5.39 -14.39
CA VAL A 199 14.92 -5.63 -12.94
C VAL A 199 13.54 -5.71 -12.28
N PRO A 200 12.68 -4.66 -12.33
CA PRO A 200 11.35 -4.76 -11.72
C PRO A 200 10.45 -5.82 -12.38
N ALA A 201 10.61 -6.11 -13.68
CA ALA A 201 9.85 -7.19 -14.33
C ALA A 201 10.23 -8.58 -13.78
N VAL A 202 11.52 -8.88 -13.69
CA VAL A 202 12.02 -10.14 -13.12
C VAL A 202 11.66 -10.25 -11.65
N THR A 203 11.81 -9.16 -10.87
CA THR A 203 11.42 -9.13 -9.46
C THR A 203 9.91 -9.39 -9.28
N LEU A 204 9.06 -8.80 -10.13
CA LEU A 204 7.63 -9.07 -10.11
C LEU A 204 7.33 -10.55 -10.37
N VAL A 205 7.92 -11.13 -11.42
CA VAL A 205 7.71 -12.55 -11.77
C VAL A 205 8.20 -13.46 -10.64
N ALA A 206 9.39 -13.21 -10.11
CA ALA A 206 9.95 -14.00 -9.01
C ALA A 206 9.06 -13.95 -7.76
N ALA A 207 8.57 -12.76 -7.39
CA ALA A 207 7.67 -12.60 -6.24
C ALA A 207 6.32 -13.33 -6.45
N LEU A 208 5.72 -13.19 -7.64
CA LEU A 208 4.47 -13.89 -7.97
C LEU A 208 4.65 -15.42 -7.98
N THR A 209 5.74 -15.91 -8.55
CA THR A 209 6.07 -17.34 -8.56
C THR A 209 6.24 -17.88 -7.13
N ALA A 210 6.98 -17.16 -6.28
CA ALA A 210 7.13 -17.54 -4.87
C ALA A 210 5.79 -17.55 -4.13
N LEU A 211 4.92 -16.56 -4.36
CA LEU A 211 3.56 -16.52 -3.82
C LEU A 211 2.71 -17.72 -4.25
N VAL A 212 2.77 -18.10 -5.53
CA VAL A 212 2.05 -19.27 -6.04
C VAL A 212 2.59 -20.56 -5.40
N ILE A 213 3.91 -20.75 -5.38
CA ILE A 213 4.53 -21.95 -4.81
C ILE A 213 4.18 -22.07 -3.32
N GLY A 214 4.48 -21.05 -2.51
CA GLY A 214 4.25 -21.12 -1.07
C GLY A 214 2.76 -21.15 -0.70
N GLY A 215 1.91 -20.41 -1.43
CA GLY A 215 0.46 -20.47 -1.25
C GLY A 215 -0.09 -21.87 -1.51
N ARG A 216 0.36 -22.53 -2.59
CA ARG A 216 -0.03 -23.91 -2.90
C ARG A 216 0.50 -24.93 -1.91
N SER A 217 1.71 -24.73 -1.39
CA SER A 217 2.29 -25.62 -0.38
C SER A 217 1.57 -25.56 0.97
N LEU A 218 0.88 -24.46 1.27
CA LEU A 218 0.26 -24.22 2.58
C LEU A 218 -1.28 -24.18 2.55
N GLU A 219 -1.92 -24.10 1.38
CA GLU A 219 -3.39 -24.00 1.26
C GLU A 219 -4.15 -25.14 1.98
N ASN A 220 -3.53 -26.32 2.09
CA ASN A 220 -4.11 -27.51 2.71
C ASN A 220 -3.53 -27.83 4.09
N ASN A 221 -2.69 -26.97 4.69
CA ASN A 221 -2.07 -27.28 6.00
C ASN A 221 -2.89 -26.74 7.18
N TRP A 222 -3.89 -25.91 6.94
CA TRP A 222 -4.67 -25.29 8.00
C TRP A 222 -5.92 -26.08 8.39
N ILE A 223 -6.22 -26.14 9.69
CA ILE A 223 -7.43 -26.78 10.23
C ILE A 223 -8.71 -26.19 9.59
N GLY A 224 -8.71 -24.88 9.30
CA GLY A 224 -9.84 -24.18 8.69
C GLY A 224 -10.00 -24.35 7.17
N THR A 225 -8.95 -24.77 6.43
CA THR A 225 -8.97 -24.89 4.96
C THR A 225 -8.77 -26.32 4.43
N GLY A 226 -8.45 -27.29 5.28
CA GLY A 226 -8.37 -28.69 4.86
C GLY A 226 -7.08 -29.43 5.22
N GLY A 227 -6.47 -29.15 6.39
CA GLY A 227 -5.37 -29.96 6.98
C GLY A 227 -5.48 -31.45 6.63
N LEU A 228 -4.37 -32.14 6.32
CA LEU A 228 -4.15 -33.49 5.70
C LEU A 228 -5.24 -34.60 5.79
N HIS A 229 -6.28 -34.46 6.62
CA HIS A 229 -7.39 -35.39 6.82
C HIS A 229 -8.79 -34.72 6.85
N SER A 230 -8.93 -33.45 6.47
CA SER A 230 -10.17 -32.68 6.63
C SER A 230 -10.96 -32.49 5.32
N PRO A 231 -12.26 -32.80 5.29
CA PRO A 231 -13.10 -32.70 4.10
C PRO A 231 -13.58 -31.25 3.89
N VAL A 232 -12.70 -30.32 3.54
CA VAL A 232 -13.00 -28.89 3.30
C VAL A 232 -12.58 -28.54 1.86
N PRO A 233 -13.16 -27.53 1.18
CA PRO A 233 -12.84 -27.25 -0.21
C PRO A 233 -11.45 -26.63 -0.33
N GLY A 234 -10.55 -27.36 -0.97
CA GLY A 234 -9.38 -26.77 -1.60
C GLY A 234 -9.77 -25.82 -2.75
N GLY A 235 -8.77 -25.29 -3.44
CA GLY A 235 -8.97 -24.39 -4.57
C GLY A 235 -8.76 -22.93 -4.20
N LEU A 236 -9.43 -22.02 -4.93
CA LEU A 236 -9.04 -20.60 -4.95
C LEU A 236 -9.18 -19.89 -3.60
N ALA A 237 -10.20 -20.23 -2.80
CA ALA A 237 -10.41 -19.62 -1.49
C ALA A 237 -9.31 -20.00 -0.49
N ALA A 238 -8.94 -21.29 -0.45
CA ALA A 238 -7.86 -21.80 0.40
C ALA A 238 -6.49 -21.24 -0.02
N PHE A 239 -6.22 -21.17 -1.32
CA PHE A 239 -5.04 -20.52 -1.87
C PHE A 239 -4.93 -19.05 -1.44
N ILE A 240 -6.00 -18.28 -1.65
CA ILE A 240 -6.05 -16.85 -1.30
C ILE A 240 -5.88 -16.67 0.20
N TRP A 241 -6.54 -17.51 1.00
CA TRP A 241 -6.39 -17.48 2.44
C TRP A 241 -4.93 -17.74 2.86
N ALA A 242 -4.26 -18.74 2.28
CA ALA A 242 -2.85 -19.04 2.57
C ALA A 242 -1.91 -17.88 2.19
N VAL A 243 -2.16 -17.21 1.07
CA VAL A 243 -1.39 -16.03 0.62
C VAL A 243 -1.65 -14.81 1.52
N THR A 244 -2.83 -14.70 2.10
CA THR A 244 -3.26 -13.55 2.90
C THR A 244 -3.35 -13.84 4.40
N LEU A 245 -2.77 -14.97 4.83
CA LEU A 245 -2.85 -15.46 6.20
C LEU A 245 -2.42 -14.42 7.23
N PHE A 246 -1.37 -13.66 6.91
CA PHE A 246 -0.83 -12.59 7.74
C PHE A 246 -1.87 -11.49 8.08
N VAL A 247 -2.89 -11.27 7.25
CA VAL A 247 -3.97 -10.31 7.50
C VAL A 247 -4.83 -10.74 8.68
N SER A 248 -5.06 -12.06 8.82
CA SER A 248 -5.97 -12.60 9.83
C SER A 248 -5.26 -13.13 11.06
N ALA A 249 -4.16 -13.87 10.91
CA ALA A 249 -3.50 -14.57 12.01
C ALA A 249 -2.67 -13.64 12.93
N TYR A 250 -1.99 -12.61 12.40
CA TYR A 250 -1.26 -11.65 13.24
C TYR A 250 -2.17 -10.77 14.11
N TRP A 251 -3.36 -10.45 13.59
CA TRP A 251 -4.25 -9.46 14.22
C TRP A 251 -5.27 -10.11 15.16
N ALA A 252 -5.66 -11.37 14.91
CA ALA A 252 -6.71 -12.02 15.69
C ALA A 252 -6.20 -12.59 17.01
N HIS A 253 -5.04 -13.27 17.02
CA HIS A 253 -4.65 -14.12 18.15
C HIS A 253 -3.12 -14.23 18.31
N PRO A 254 -2.43 -13.19 18.81
CA PRO A 254 -0.98 -13.26 19.05
C PRO A 254 -0.58 -14.43 19.97
N GLY A 255 -1.45 -14.81 20.92
CA GLY A 255 -1.23 -15.97 21.80
C GLY A 255 -1.39 -17.34 21.13
N VAL A 256 -1.94 -17.41 19.91
CA VAL A 256 -2.07 -18.67 19.15
C VAL A 256 -0.90 -18.85 18.18
N LEU A 257 -0.14 -17.79 17.89
CA LEU A 257 1.03 -17.87 16.98
C LEU A 257 2.04 -18.93 17.42
N SER A 258 2.23 -19.14 18.73
CA SER A 258 3.14 -20.16 19.25
C SER A 258 2.70 -21.60 18.97
N ALA A 259 1.44 -21.82 18.59
CA ALA A 259 0.91 -23.14 18.23
C ALA A 259 1.09 -23.47 16.74
N PHE A 260 1.49 -22.50 15.90
CA PHE A 260 1.71 -22.72 14.47
C PHE A 260 3.05 -23.42 14.23
N PRO A 261 3.13 -24.36 13.27
CA PRO A 261 4.40 -24.87 12.78
C PRO A 261 5.33 -23.73 12.29
N GLY A 262 6.63 -23.86 12.51
CA GLY A 262 7.60 -22.81 12.15
C GLY A 262 7.58 -22.41 10.67
N ALA A 263 7.25 -23.34 9.76
CA ALA A 263 7.10 -23.05 8.34
C ALA A 263 5.92 -22.11 8.04
N GLU A 264 4.82 -22.22 8.78
CA GLU A 264 3.66 -21.33 8.63
C GLU A 264 3.97 -19.93 9.15
N LEU A 265 4.67 -19.83 10.29
CA LEU A 265 5.15 -18.54 10.83
C LEU A 265 6.10 -17.84 9.85
N ALA A 266 7.07 -18.57 9.30
CA ALA A 266 7.98 -18.03 8.29
C ALA A 266 7.23 -17.56 7.04
N TRP A 267 6.19 -18.28 6.61
CA TRP A 267 5.36 -17.86 5.48
C TRP A 267 4.51 -16.62 5.79
N MET A 268 4.00 -16.50 7.01
CA MET A 268 3.27 -15.31 7.45
C MET A 268 4.14 -14.05 7.45
N GLU A 269 5.45 -14.17 7.67
CA GLU A 269 6.41 -13.06 7.51
C GLU A 269 6.75 -12.82 6.03
N LEU A 270 6.97 -13.88 5.26
CA LEU A 270 7.44 -13.79 3.88
C LEU A 270 6.35 -13.32 2.90
N SER A 271 5.11 -13.81 3.04
CA SER A 271 4.00 -13.48 2.13
C SER A 271 3.67 -11.98 2.02
N PRO A 272 3.58 -11.17 3.10
CA PRO A 272 3.36 -9.73 2.97
C PRO A 272 4.55 -9.02 2.31
N LEU A 273 5.78 -9.49 2.53
CA LEU A 273 6.98 -8.95 1.87
C LEU A 273 6.94 -9.23 0.37
N LEU A 274 6.61 -10.46 -0.03
CA LEU A 274 6.46 -10.82 -1.45
C LEU A 274 5.34 -10.02 -2.13
N LEU A 275 4.20 -9.84 -1.46
CA LEU A 275 3.11 -8.99 -1.96
C LEU A 275 3.56 -7.53 -2.11
N ALA A 276 4.24 -6.97 -1.11
CA ALA A 276 4.78 -5.61 -1.17
C ALA A 276 5.80 -5.44 -2.31
N VAL A 277 6.69 -6.42 -2.50
CA VAL A 277 7.66 -6.45 -3.61
C VAL A 277 6.96 -6.54 -4.96
N ALA A 278 5.93 -7.37 -5.10
CA ALA A 278 5.15 -7.49 -6.32
C ALA A 278 4.43 -6.17 -6.66
N VAL A 279 3.74 -5.57 -5.69
CA VAL A 279 3.06 -4.28 -5.86
C VAL A 279 4.06 -3.18 -6.21
N ALA A 280 5.16 -3.05 -5.47
CA ALA A 280 6.19 -2.05 -5.75
C ALA A 280 6.79 -2.21 -7.15
N SER A 281 7.08 -3.44 -7.56
CA SER A 281 7.60 -3.75 -8.89
C SER A 281 6.62 -3.37 -10.01
N ALA A 282 5.33 -3.71 -9.85
CA ALA A 282 4.28 -3.32 -10.80
C ALA A 282 4.15 -1.78 -10.91
N VAL A 283 4.16 -1.07 -9.78
CA VAL A 283 4.12 0.40 -9.75
C VAL A 283 5.35 1.01 -10.44
N ILE A 284 6.53 0.44 -10.20
CA ILE A 284 7.77 0.88 -10.83
C ILE A 284 7.70 0.68 -12.35
N LEU A 285 7.16 -0.45 -12.82
CA LEU A 285 6.93 -0.69 -14.25
C LEU A 285 6.00 0.39 -14.83
N VAL A 286 4.81 0.59 -14.27
CA VAL A 286 3.86 1.62 -14.73
C VAL A 286 4.52 3.00 -14.81
N ARG A 287 5.35 3.37 -13.81
CA ARG A 287 6.08 4.64 -13.76
C ARG A 287 7.20 4.76 -14.78
N ARG A 288 7.82 3.65 -15.20
CA ARG A 288 9.01 3.64 -16.08
C ARG A 288 8.70 3.34 -17.54
N THR A 289 7.59 2.69 -17.84
CA THR A 289 7.24 2.26 -19.20
C THR A 289 6.99 3.43 -20.16
N GLY A 290 6.62 4.61 -19.64
CA GLY A 290 6.34 5.79 -20.46
C GLY A 290 5.07 5.60 -21.30
N LEU A 291 3.93 5.47 -20.62
CA LEU A 291 2.63 5.17 -21.25
C LEU A 291 2.25 6.21 -22.30
N SER A 292 1.70 5.74 -23.43
CA SER A 292 1.12 6.64 -24.43
C SER A 292 -0.09 7.38 -23.85
N PRO A 293 -0.44 8.58 -24.34
CA PRO A 293 -1.61 9.31 -23.85
C PRO A 293 -2.93 8.54 -24.01
N ARG A 294 -3.03 7.68 -25.04
CA ARG A 294 -4.21 6.82 -25.26
C ARG A 294 -4.30 5.75 -24.18
N LEU A 295 -3.19 5.04 -23.93
CA LEU A 295 -3.13 4.01 -22.89
C LEU A 295 -3.37 4.61 -21.50
N ALA A 296 -2.75 5.75 -21.19
CA ALA A 296 -2.97 6.43 -19.92
C ALA A 296 -4.45 6.82 -19.67
N ARG A 297 -5.19 7.23 -20.71
CA ARG A 297 -6.64 7.48 -20.61
C ARG A 297 -7.45 6.20 -20.42
N PHE A 298 -7.05 5.12 -21.09
CA PHE A 298 -7.66 3.81 -20.91
C PHE A 298 -7.49 3.32 -19.46
N GLU A 299 -6.26 3.32 -18.95
CA GLU A 299 -5.95 2.98 -17.56
C GLU A 299 -6.72 3.86 -16.55
N ALA A 300 -6.83 5.17 -16.81
CA ALA A 300 -7.59 6.06 -15.94
C ALA A 300 -9.11 5.75 -15.92
N ARG A 301 -9.67 5.24 -17.03
CA ARG A 301 -11.07 4.79 -17.09
C ARG A 301 -11.26 3.45 -16.37
N LEU A 302 -10.35 2.49 -16.57
CA LEU A 302 -10.34 1.24 -15.81
C LEU A 302 -10.21 1.52 -14.30
N GLY A 303 -9.38 2.49 -13.93
CA GLY A 303 -9.25 2.97 -12.56
C GLY A 303 -10.55 3.47 -11.93
N LEU A 304 -11.37 4.19 -12.70
CA LEU A 304 -12.69 4.61 -12.24
C LEU A 304 -13.63 3.41 -12.05
N ALA A 305 -13.66 2.48 -13.01
CA ALA A 305 -14.43 1.25 -12.89
C ALA A 305 -14.00 0.43 -11.66
N CYS A 306 -12.70 0.32 -11.42
CA CYS A 306 -12.13 -0.30 -10.23
C CYS A 306 -12.66 0.34 -8.94
N CYS A 307 -12.64 1.68 -8.84
CA CYS A 307 -13.18 2.39 -7.68
C CYS A 307 -14.67 2.12 -7.44
N ILE A 308 -15.48 1.98 -8.51
CA ILE A 308 -16.91 1.64 -8.40
C ILE A 308 -17.07 0.24 -7.82
N VAL A 309 -16.33 -0.75 -8.34
CA VAL A 309 -16.39 -2.14 -7.85
C VAL A 309 -15.88 -2.24 -6.40
N MET A 310 -14.79 -1.55 -6.05
CA MET A 310 -14.29 -1.44 -4.67
C MET A 310 -15.34 -0.83 -3.73
N THR A 311 -16.09 0.17 -4.18
CA THR A 311 -17.18 0.79 -3.39
C THR A 311 -18.30 -0.22 -3.13
N ALA A 312 -18.70 -0.98 -4.15
CA ALA A 312 -19.71 -2.03 -4.00
C ALA A 312 -19.25 -3.15 -3.05
N PHE A 313 -17.99 -3.60 -3.18
CA PHE A 313 -17.39 -4.57 -2.26
C PHE A 313 -17.41 -4.06 -0.82
N LEU A 314 -16.97 -2.82 -0.59
CA LEU A 314 -16.95 -2.22 0.74
C LEU A 314 -18.36 -2.09 1.34
N ALA A 315 -19.36 -1.72 0.54
CA ALA A 315 -20.75 -1.63 0.98
C ALA A 315 -21.31 -3.00 1.39
N LEU A 316 -20.98 -4.06 0.66
CA LEU A 316 -21.36 -5.43 1.01
C LEU A 316 -20.71 -5.89 2.33
N CYS A 317 -19.41 -5.61 2.50
CA CYS A 317 -18.70 -5.89 3.76
C CYS A 317 -19.30 -5.11 4.94
N ALA A 318 -19.61 -3.82 4.76
CA ALA A 318 -20.23 -3.00 5.79
C ALA A 318 -21.63 -3.49 6.16
N ALA A 319 -22.46 -3.84 5.16
CA ALA A 319 -23.80 -4.39 5.39
C ALA A 319 -23.76 -5.71 6.17
N TRP A 320 -22.82 -6.59 5.82
CA TRP A 320 -22.57 -7.83 6.56
C TRP A 320 -22.15 -7.56 8.00
N LEU A 321 -21.17 -6.68 8.23
CA LEU A 321 -20.73 -6.29 9.58
C LEU A 321 -21.86 -5.69 10.42
N THR A 322 -22.80 -4.97 9.82
CA THR A 322 -23.95 -4.41 10.54
C THR A 322 -25.04 -5.45 10.84
N ALA A 323 -25.20 -6.47 9.99
CA ALA A 323 -26.19 -7.53 10.17
C ALA A 323 -25.75 -8.54 11.23
N ASP A 324 -24.45 -8.89 11.25
CA ASP A 324 -23.87 -9.92 12.13
C ASP A 324 -22.97 -9.33 13.23
N GLY A 325 -23.22 -8.07 13.62
CA GLY A 325 -22.28 -7.26 14.42
C GLY A 325 -21.67 -7.97 15.64
N PRO A 326 -20.50 -7.53 16.13
CA PRO A 326 -19.67 -8.24 17.11
C PRO A 326 -20.34 -8.56 18.47
N LEU A 327 -21.53 -8.03 18.71
CA LEU A 327 -22.36 -8.23 19.91
C LEU A 327 -23.52 -9.21 19.70
N ALA A 328 -23.81 -9.60 18.46
CA ALA A 328 -24.78 -10.63 18.14
C ALA A 328 -24.12 -11.99 18.43
N GLY A 329 -24.31 -12.49 19.66
CA GLY A 329 -23.75 -13.76 20.16
C GLY A 329 -24.29 -15.02 19.45
N GLY A 330 -24.19 -15.07 18.12
CA GLY A 330 -24.58 -16.22 17.30
C GLY A 330 -23.63 -17.40 17.49
N THR A 331 -24.04 -18.57 17.01
CA THR A 331 -23.30 -19.83 17.11
C THR A 331 -22.48 -20.18 15.87
N ALA A 332 -22.27 -19.21 14.95
CA ALA A 332 -21.45 -19.43 13.76
C ALA A 332 -19.97 -19.66 14.14
N LEU A 333 -19.22 -20.41 13.33
CA LEU A 333 -17.78 -20.59 13.59
C LEU A 333 -16.94 -19.34 13.26
N PHE A 334 -17.50 -18.43 12.47
CA PHE A 334 -16.84 -17.23 11.96
C PHE A 334 -17.80 -16.05 12.03
N HIS A 335 -17.62 -15.18 13.01
CA HIS A 335 -18.41 -13.94 13.16
C HIS A 335 -17.62 -12.73 12.72
N ALA A 336 -18.35 -11.65 12.46
CA ALA A 336 -17.82 -10.30 12.33
C ALA A 336 -17.05 -9.88 13.60
N GLY A 337 -15.74 -10.12 13.63
CA GLY A 337 -14.85 -9.70 14.71
C GLY A 337 -14.14 -8.37 14.46
N TRP A 338 -13.35 -7.92 15.43
CA TRP A 338 -12.52 -6.71 15.33
C TRP A 338 -11.57 -6.70 14.13
N VAL A 339 -11.09 -7.86 13.70
CA VAL A 339 -10.27 -7.99 12.49
C VAL A 339 -11.03 -7.52 11.25
N ASN A 340 -12.31 -7.88 11.13
CA ASN A 340 -13.13 -7.51 9.97
C ASN A 340 -13.45 -6.00 9.97
N VAL A 341 -13.60 -5.41 11.16
CA VAL A 341 -13.72 -3.95 11.33
C VAL A 341 -12.43 -3.25 10.88
N ALA A 342 -11.26 -3.72 11.36
CA ALA A 342 -9.97 -3.18 10.97
C ALA A 342 -9.72 -3.32 9.46
N SER A 343 -10.02 -4.48 8.87
CA SER A 343 -9.97 -4.70 7.43
C SER A 343 -10.87 -3.73 6.68
N THR A 344 -12.10 -3.49 7.14
CA THR A 344 -13.04 -2.54 6.53
C THR A 344 -12.53 -1.10 6.58
N VAL A 345 -11.83 -0.71 7.66
CA VAL A 345 -11.15 0.59 7.74
C VAL A 345 -10.03 0.68 6.70
N ILE A 346 -9.19 -0.35 6.56
CA ILE A 346 -8.12 -0.38 5.56
C ILE A 346 -8.69 -0.34 4.13
N LEU A 347 -9.78 -1.07 3.86
CA LEU A 347 -10.50 -1.03 2.58
C LEU A 347 -11.03 0.37 2.28
N SER A 348 -11.53 1.09 3.29
CA SER A 348 -12.00 2.47 3.15
C SER A 348 -10.85 3.45 2.84
N LEU A 349 -9.72 3.33 3.55
CA LEU A 349 -8.53 4.16 3.33
C LEU A 349 -7.91 3.93 1.94
N THR A 350 -7.86 2.68 1.49
CA THR A 350 -7.35 2.34 0.16
C THR A 350 -8.29 2.79 -0.94
N LEU A 351 -9.61 2.66 -0.76
CA LEU A 351 -10.61 3.21 -1.70
C LEU A 351 -10.50 4.73 -1.82
N THR A 352 -10.44 5.47 -0.72
CA THR A 352 -10.31 6.93 -0.76
C THR A 352 -9.03 7.37 -1.46
N THR A 353 -7.93 6.67 -1.22
CA THR A 353 -6.65 6.88 -1.92
C THR A 353 -6.76 6.59 -3.43
N ALA A 354 -7.40 5.48 -3.80
CA ALA A 354 -7.64 5.11 -5.21
C ALA A 354 -8.52 6.15 -5.92
N VAL A 355 -9.59 6.64 -5.28
CA VAL A 355 -10.47 7.67 -5.82
C VAL A 355 -9.71 8.99 -6.01
N ALA A 356 -8.89 9.40 -5.05
CA ALA A 356 -8.07 10.59 -5.16
C ALA A 356 -7.08 10.48 -6.34
N ALA A 357 -6.35 9.38 -6.43
CA ALA A 357 -5.41 9.10 -7.52
C ALA A 357 -6.10 9.06 -8.89
N SER A 358 -7.27 8.41 -8.99
CA SER A 358 -8.09 8.34 -10.21
C SER A 358 -8.57 9.72 -10.67
N ARG A 359 -9.08 10.54 -9.73
CA ARG A 359 -9.49 11.93 -10.02
C ARG A 359 -8.32 12.76 -10.51
N THR A 360 -7.16 12.65 -9.86
CA THR A 360 -5.94 13.39 -10.24
C THR A 360 -5.43 12.99 -11.62
N ALA A 361 -5.36 11.68 -11.93
CA ALA A 361 -4.98 11.18 -13.25
C ALA A 361 -5.90 11.73 -14.35
N ARG A 362 -7.23 11.65 -14.14
CA ARG A 362 -8.22 12.14 -15.10
C ARG A 362 -8.16 13.66 -15.31
N ARG A 363 -8.05 14.45 -14.24
CA ARG A 363 -7.90 15.91 -14.32
C ARG A 363 -6.64 16.28 -15.10
N THR A 364 -5.51 15.65 -14.78
CA THR A 364 -4.23 15.89 -15.47
C THR A 364 -4.30 15.58 -16.97
N LEU A 365 -5.04 14.53 -17.35
CA LEU A 365 -5.27 14.15 -18.75
C LEU A 365 -6.26 15.05 -19.49
N ALA A 366 -7.18 15.70 -18.77
CA ALA A 366 -8.21 16.60 -19.33
C ALA A 366 -7.71 18.03 -19.51
N SER A 367 -6.73 18.48 -18.72
CA SER A 367 -6.19 19.83 -18.83
C SER A 367 -5.62 20.10 -20.23
N PRO A 368 -5.99 21.20 -20.90
CA PRO A 368 -5.48 21.53 -22.22
C PRO A 368 -3.94 21.61 -22.24
N ARG A 369 -3.33 21.34 -23.39
CA ARG A 369 -1.91 21.66 -23.62
C ARG A 369 -1.86 23.20 -23.68
N ARG A 370 -1.48 23.82 -22.57
CA ARG A 370 -1.17 25.25 -22.57
C ARG A 370 0.17 25.46 -23.24
#